data_AF-A0A847N3E3-F1
#
_entry.id   AF-A0A847N3E3-F1
#
_cell.length_a   1.000
_cell.length_b   1.000
_cell.length_c   1.000
_cell.angle_alpha   90.00
_cell.angle_beta   90.00
_cell.angle_gamma   90.00
#
_symmetry.space_group_name_H-M   'P 1'
#
loop_
_entity.id
_entity.type
_entity.pdbx_description
1 polymer ?
#
loop_
_entity_poly.entity_id
_entity_poly.type
_entity_poly.pdbx_seq_one_letter_code
_entity_poly.pdbx_strand_id
1 'polypeptide(L)'
;MRKVFALLLILCILLPLPLIGDPLPSYTPYEQDEFPLWTYKLRRAETLFFGSLVITLPVSALLYRLAVSSNLLPSQNDPLSDLLVQASIAASLSLGISVADFIIGEVGGS
;
A
#
# COMPACT_ATOMS: atom_id res chain seq x y z
N MET A 1 4.06 31.01 -0.92
CA MET A 1 2.84 31.57 -1.54
C MET A 1 2.20 30.62 -2.56
N ARG A 2 2.82 30.34 -3.72
CA ARG A 2 2.23 29.48 -4.78
C ARG A 2 1.85 28.05 -4.32
N LYS A 3 2.69 27.41 -3.50
CA LYS A 3 2.42 26.06 -2.95
C LYS A 3 1.24 26.04 -1.97
N VAL A 4 1.12 27.07 -1.13
CA VAL A 4 0.01 27.23 -0.17
C VAL A 4 -1.30 27.46 -0.93
N PHE A 5 -1.26 28.28 -1.97
CA PHE A 5 -2.42 28.52 -2.83
C PHE A 5 -2.89 27.26 -3.56
N ALA A 6 -1.96 26.44 -4.08
CA ALA A 6 -2.30 25.16 -4.70
C ALA A 6 -2.92 24.17 -3.69
N LEU A 7 -2.39 24.10 -2.47
CA LEU A 7 -2.93 23.27 -1.39
C LEU A 7 -4.34 23.70 -0.99
N LEU A 8 -4.57 25.01 -0.90
CA LEU A 8 -5.88 25.59 -0.57
C LEU A 8 -6.89 25.32 -1.69
N LEU A 9 -6.46 25.40 -2.96
CA LEU A 9 -7.28 25.08 -4.12
C LEU A 9 -7.67 23.60 -4.16
N ILE A 10 -6.73 22.69 -3.89
CA ILE A 10 -7.01 21.25 -3.77
C ILE A 10 -8.00 20.99 -2.63
N LEU A 11 -7.80 21.63 -1.47
CA LEU A 11 -8.69 21.49 -0.31
C LEU A 11 -10.11 21.97 -0.64
N CYS A 12 -10.26 23.12 -1.32
CA CYS A 12 -11.55 23.66 -1.76
C CYS A 12 -12.26 22.77 -2.77
N ILE A 13 -11.52 22.05 -3.62
CA ILE A 13 -12.11 21.08 -4.56
C ILE A 13 -12.54 19.81 -3.83
N LEU A 14 -11.77 19.36 -2.83
CA LEU A 14 -12.01 18.08 -2.15
C LEU A 14 -13.12 18.12 -1.08
N LEU A 15 -13.28 19.26 -0.41
CA LEU A 15 -14.29 19.48 0.64
C LEU A 15 -15.75 19.22 0.23
N PRO A 16 -16.22 19.62 -0.97
CA PRO A 16 -17.62 19.43 -1.36
C PRO A 16 -17.95 18.06 -1.98
N LEU A 17 -16.97 17.19 -2.26
CA LEU A 17 -17.25 15.85 -2.83
C LEU A 17 -18.31 15.04 -2.06
N PRO A 18 -18.26 14.93 -0.72
CA PRO A 18 -19.26 14.16 0.01
C PRO A 18 -20.65 14.79 0.03
N LEU A 19 -20.79 16.09 -0.27
CA LEU A 19 -22.08 16.79 -0.32
C LEU A 19 -22.77 16.66 -1.68
N ILE A 20 -22.03 16.36 -2.75
CA ILE A 20 -22.54 16.26 -4.13
C ILE A 20 -22.83 14.79 -4.51
N GLY A 21 -22.37 13.82 -3.70
CA GLY A 21 -22.62 12.41 -3.95
C GLY A 21 -24.08 12.02 -3.73
N ASP A 22 -24.66 11.32 -4.71
CA ASP A 22 -25.96 10.68 -4.55
C ASP A 22 -25.95 9.75 -3.32
N PRO A 23 -27.09 9.63 -2.59
CA PRO A 23 -27.19 8.71 -1.48
C PRO A 23 -26.87 7.30 -1.99
N LEU A 24 -25.86 6.67 -1.37
CA LEU A 24 -25.45 5.31 -1.71
C LEU A 24 -26.70 4.41 -1.72
N PRO A 25 -26.95 3.64 -2.79
CA PRO A 25 -28.04 2.69 -2.80
C PRO A 25 -27.91 1.74 -1.61
N SER A 26 -29.04 1.32 -1.05
CA SER A 26 -29.06 0.36 0.06
C SER A 26 -28.28 -0.90 -0.32
N TYR A 27 -27.37 -1.35 0.55
CA TYR A 27 -26.51 -2.50 0.29
C TYR A 27 -27.32 -3.71 -0.19
N THR A 28 -27.02 -4.18 -1.39
CA THR A 28 -27.48 -5.45 -1.94
C THR A 28 -26.30 -6.42 -1.99
N PRO A 29 -26.47 -7.70 -1.61
CA PRO A 29 -25.45 -8.72 -1.84
C PRO A 29 -25.07 -8.78 -3.33
N TYR A 30 -23.78 -8.93 -3.61
CA TYR A 30 -23.28 -9.02 -4.98
C TYR A 30 -23.84 -10.25 -5.70
N GLU A 31 -24.20 -10.09 -6.97
CA GLU A 31 -24.59 -11.22 -7.81
C GLU A 31 -23.35 -12.05 -8.17
N GLN A 32 -23.53 -13.37 -8.39
CA GLN A 32 -22.41 -14.29 -8.64
C GLN A 32 -21.59 -13.92 -9.88
N ASP A 33 -22.22 -13.28 -10.86
CA ASP A 33 -21.61 -12.89 -12.14
C ASP A 33 -21.31 -11.38 -12.24
N GLU A 34 -21.45 -10.63 -11.14
CA GLU A 34 -21.26 -9.18 -11.15
C GLU A 34 -19.79 -8.79 -11.36
N PHE A 35 -18.85 -9.63 -10.93
CA PHE A 35 -17.41 -9.38 -11.05
C PHE A 35 -16.67 -10.56 -11.68
N PRO A 36 -15.74 -10.29 -12.62
CA PRO A 36 -14.86 -11.32 -13.15
C PRO A 36 -14.01 -11.98 -12.06
N LEU A 37 -13.77 -13.29 -12.16
CA LEU A 37 -13.01 -14.08 -11.16
C LEU A 37 -11.61 -13.53 -10.85
N TRP A 38 -10.94 -12.90 -11.81
CA TRP A 38 -9.60 -12.32 -11.61
C TRP A 38 -9.60 -11.14 -10.62
N THR A 39 -10.73 -10.43 -10.49
CA THR A 39 -10.86 -9.31 -9.55
C THR A 39 -10.81 -9.77 -8.10
N TYR A 40 -11.30 -10.97 -7.81
CA TYR A 40 -11.18 -11.58 -6.48
C TYR A 40 -9.72 -11.91 -6.14
N LYS A 41 -8.96 -12.42 -7.12
CA LYS A 41 -7.52 -12.67 -6.96
C LYS A 41 -6.75 -11.37 -6.74
N LEU A 42 -7.08 -10.32 -7.50
CA LEU A 42 -6.47 -8.99 -7.32
C LEU A 42 -6.80 -8.40 -5.95
N ARG A 43 -8.05 -8.47 -5.50
CA ARG A 43 -8.47 -7.99 -4.17
C ARG A 43 -7.70 -8.70 -3.05
N ARG A 44 -7.53 -10.03 -3.17
CA ARG A 44 -6.73 -10.80 -2.21
C ARG A 44 -5.28 -10.34 -2.19
N ALA A 45 -4.67 -10.17 -3.37
CA ALA A 45 -3.30 -9.70 -3.50
C ALA A 45 -3.10 -8.31 -2.90
N GLU A 46 -4.04 -7.39 -3.13
CA GLU A 46 -4.04 -6.03 -2.58
C GLU A 46 -4.16 -6.05 -1.05
N THR A 47 -5.10 -6.83 -0.53
CA THR A 47 -5.33 -6.95 0.92
C THR A 47 -4.09 -7.50 1.62
N LEU A 48 -3.43 -8.50 1.04
CA LEU A 48 -2.19 -9.06 1.59
C LEU A 48 -0.99 -8.12 1.45
N PHE A 49 -0.89 -7.40 0.34
CA PHE A 49 0.15 -6.40 0.15
C PHE A 49 0.01 -5.29 1.20
N PHE A 50 -1.10 -4.56 1.21
CA PHE A 50 -1.28 -3.47 2.17
C PHE A 50 -1.39 -3.95 3.62
N GLY A 51 -1.97 -5.13 3.85
CA GLY A 51 -2.03 -5.73 5.18
C GLY A 51 -0.64 -6.09 5.73
N SER A 52 0.24 -6.64 4.90
CA SER A 52 1.61 -6.98 5.32
C SER A 52 2.51 -5.76 5.52
N LEU A 53 2.23 -4.64 4.84
CA LEU A 53 2.99 -3.39 5.02
C LEU A 53 3.00 -2.88 6.47
N VAL A 54 1.93 -3.15 7.23
CA VAL A 54 1.85 -2.80 8.67
C VAL A 54 3.00 -3.41 9.46
N ILE A 55 3.49 -4.59 9.06
CA ILE A 55 4.59 -5.30 9.69
C ILE A 55 5.92 -5.07 8.95
N THR A 56 5.93 -5.13 7.61
CA THR A 56 7.18 -5.02 6.85
C THR A 56 7.81 -3.63 6.93
N LEU A 57 7.02 -2.55 7.08
CA LEU A 57 7.54 -1.20 7.29
C LEU A 57 8.36 -1.06 8.59
N PRO A 58 7.83 -1.35 9.79
CA PRO A 58 8.62 -1.23 11.02
C PRO A 58 9.78 -2.21 11.07
N VAL A 59 9.61 -3.45 10.57
CA VAL A 59 10.68 -4.45 10.54
C VAL A 59 11.83 -3.98 9.63
N SER A 60 11.53 -3.51 8.42
CA SER A 60 12.56 -3.00 7.51
C SER A 60 13.25 -1.74 8.05
N ALA A 61 12.52 -0.84 8.71
CA ALA A 61 13.10 0.33 9.36
C ALA A 61 14.09 -0.04 10.46
N LEU A 62 13.76 -1.03 11.30
CA LEU A 62 14.65 -1.53 12.35
C LEU A 62 15.89 -2.20 11.77
N LEU A 63 15.72 -3.09 10.79
CA LEU A 63 16.83 -3.79 10.14
C LEU A 63 17.74 -2.83 9.39
N TYR A 64 17.18 -1.83 8.71
CA TYR A 64 17.96 -0.80 8.02
C TYR A 64 18.82 0.00 9.00
N ARG A 65 18.25 0.46 10.13
CA ARG A 65 19.00 1.16 11.17
C ARG A 65 20.10 0.30 11.78
N LEU A 66 19.83 -0.98 12.01
CA LEU A 66 20.82 -1.93 12.50
C LEU A 66 21.98 -2.10 11.50
N ALA A 67 21.66 -2.24 10.21
CA ALA A 67 22.66 -2.38 9.14
C ALA A 67 23.53 -1.12 9.00
N VAL A 68 22.96 0.08 9.14
CA VAL A 68 23.72 1.34 9.17
C VAL A 68 24.60 1.41 10.42
N SER A 69 24.08 1.05 11.59
CA SER A 69 24.86 1.09 12.85
C SER A 69 26.02 0.10 12.90
N SER A 70 25.94 -0.98 12.13
CA SER A 70 26.98 -2.01 12.03
C SER A 70 28.00 -1.74 10.92
N ASN A 71 27.94 -0.55 10.29
CA ASN A 71 28.76 -0.16 9.13
C ASN A 71 28.60 -1.09 7.92
N LEU A 72 27.50 -1.84 7.81
CA LEU A 72 27.21 -2.69 6.65
C LEU A 72 26.65 -1.89 5.47
N LEU A 73 25.95 -0.78 5.76
CA LEU A 73 25.39 0.13 4.76
C LEU A 73 25.85 1.57 5.02
N PRO A 74 26.12 2.36 3.97
CA PRO A 74 26.39 3.77 4.13
C PRO A 74 25.13 4.50 4.60
N SER A 75 25.29 5.39 5.59
CA SER A 75 24.22 6.34 5.95
C SER A 75 24.03 7.32 4.78
N GLN A 76 22.79 7.55 4.36
CA GLN A 76 22.51 8.65 3.44
C GLN A 76 22.48 9.97 4.21
N ASN A 77 22.88 11.06 3.54
CA ASN A 77 22.87 12.40 4.14
C ASN A 77 21.46 13.02 4.15
N ASP A 78 20.58 12.55 3.26
CA ASP A 78 19.22 13.08 3.10
C ASP A 78 18.16 12.18 3.74
N PRO A 79 17.31 12.71 4.64
CA PRO A 79 16.32 11.92 5.37
C PRO A 79 15.23 11.35 4.46
N LEU A 80 14.95 12.00 3.31
CA LEU A 80 14.00 11.50 2.32
C LEU A 80 14.53 10.26 1.61
N SER A 81 15.82 10.22 1.32
CA SER A 81 16.45 9.08 0.67
C SER A 81 16.44 7.86 1.57
N ASP A 82 16.71 8.03 2.87
CA ASP A 82 16.59 6.96 3.86
C ASP A 82 15.16 6.41 3.96
N LEU A 83 14.15 7.29 3.94
CA LEU A 83 12.74 6.89 3.94
C LEU A 83 12.41 6.09 2.67
N LEU A 84 12.84 6.55 1.50
CA LEU A 84 12.60 5.87 0.23
C LEU A 84 13.24 4.48 0.19
N VAL A 85 14.47 4.35 0.70
CA VAL A 85 15.13 3.04 0.81
C VAL A 85 14.34 2.12 1.73
N GLN A 86 13.97 2.56 2.93
CA GLN A 86 13.18 1.76 3.86
C GLN A 86 11.82 1.35 3.26
N ALA A 87 11.11 2.31 2.65
CA ALA A 87 9.83 2.06 1.99
C ALA A 87 9.96 1.06 0.83
N SER A 88 11.04 1.14 0.04
CA SER A 88 11.30 0.21 -1.07
C SER A 88 11.56 -1.22 -0.57
N ILE A 89 12.31 -1.38 0.52
CA ILE A 89 12.56 -2.69 1.15
C ILE A 89 11.25 -3.26 1.68
N ALA A 90 10.47 -2.46 2.40
CA ALA A 90 9.17 -2.87 2.94
C ALA A 90 8.19 -3.30 1.84
N ALA A 91 8.11 -2.51 0.76
CA ALA A 91 7.26 -2.79 -0.39
C ALA A 91 7.69 -4.06 -1.13
N SER A 92 9.00 -4.28 -1.28
CA SER A 92 9.53 -5.49 -1.91
C SER A 92 9.21 -6.75 -1.10
N LEU A 93 9.36 -6.69 0.23
CA LEU A 93 9.00 -7.79 1.13
C LEU A 93 7.50 -8.07 1.09
N SER A 94 6.68 -7.01 1.14
CA SER A 94 5.22 -7.11 1.08
C SER A 94 4.73 -7.70 -0.25
N LEU A 95 5.34 -7.28 -1.37
CA LEU A 95 5.08 -7.86 -2.68
C LEU A 95 5.47 -9.34 -2.71
N GLY A 96 6.63 -9.69 -2.13
CA GLY A 96 7.06 -11.08 -1.99
C GLY A 96 6.05 -11.95 -1.25
N ILE A 97 5.45 -11.45 -0.17
CA ILE A 97 4.39 -12.15 0.58
C ILE A 97 3.14 -12.35 -0.29
N SER A 98 2.69 -11.29 -0.97
CA SER A 98 1.52 -11.35 -1.84
C SER A 98 1.70 -12.33 -3.01
N VAL A 99 2.88 -12.33 -3.64
CA VAL A 99 3.23 -13.26 -4.72
C VAL A 99 3.37 -14.70 -4.20
N ALA A 100 3.96 -14.89 -3.03
CA ALA A 100 4.04 -16.22 -2.42
C ALA A 100 2.65 -16.80 -2.13
N ASP A 101 1.72 -16.02 -1.58
CA ASP A 101 0.33 -16.46 -1.38
C ASP A 101 -0.36 -16.78 -2.71
N PHE A 102 -0.14 -15.97 -3.75
CA PHE A 102 -0.67 -16.26 -5.09
C PHE A 102 -0.15 -17.59 -5.63
N ILE A 103 1.16 -17.85 -5.57
CA ILE A 103 1.76 -19.10 -6.03
C ILE A 103 1.22 -20.29 -5.22
N ILE A 104 1.12 -20.15 -3.89
CA ILE A 104 0.56 -21.21 -3.03
C ILE A 104 -0.91 -21.45 -3.37
N GLY A 105 -1.69 -20.42 -3.67
CA GLY A 105 -3.08 -20.55 -4.08
C GLY A 105 -3.26 -21.28 -5.41
N GLU A 106 -2.38 -21.03 -6.39
CA GLU A 106 -2.45 -21.69 -7.70
C GLU A 106 -1.86 -23.11 -7.70
N VAL A 107 -0.76 -23.34 -6.96
CA VAL A 107 -0.04 -24.63 -6.94
C VAL A 107 -0.58 -25.57 -5.87
N GLY A 108 -1.02 -25.02 -4.74
CA GLY A 108 -1.49 -25.76 -3.57
C GLY A 108 -2.90 -26.34 -3.70
N GLY A 109 -3.64 -25.97 -4.75
CA GLY A 109 -4.82 -26.69 -5.25
C GLY A 109 -5.89 -27.01 -4.20
N SER A 110 -6.88 -26.13 -4.09
CA SER A 110 -8.27 -26.50 -3.82
C SER A 110 -9.21 -25.59 -4.60
#